data_AF-A0A819MIZ8-F1
#
_entry.id   AF-A0A819MIZ8-F1
#
_cell.length_a   1.000
_cell.length_b   1.000
_cell.length_c   1.000
_cell.angle_alpha   90.00
_cell.angle_beta   90.00
_cell.angle_gamma   90.00
#
_symmetry.space_group_name_H-M   'P 1'
#
loop_
_entity.id
_entity.type
_entity.pdbx_description
1 polymer ?
#
loop_
_entity_poly.entity_id
_entity_poly.type
_entity_poly.pdbx_seq_one_letter_code
_entity_poly.pdbx_strand_id
1 'polypeptide(L)'
;MNIRTISGDLNGRSADSSWCIFSGYVAVVHLCTMYMAFVNQALYRLIRIIYFQNQHLQSLKLYLLLPMIEYIWAICIMCVLIPWNGVVYFNNDYFCYVSFASLRAIIWGAFFAYLFPFLCSLMIYIRITIFIRHHTNNLPLPIKRRHDRDFLVVQRILLIVSLLLILGIPSIFFIIRFIITGDDHPLTNRIAWFPVGISMSGLSVTLVFTIPQLKSIVVKLFQQNRVKPATLATVPTRIQMKSVCGTD
;
A
#
# COMPACT_ATOMS: atom_id res chain seq x y z
N MET A 1 -9.86 13.64 -7.05
CA MET A 1 -10.86 13.90 -8.12
C MET A 1 -10.46 13.05 -9.32
N ASN A 2 -11.35 12.20 -9.82
CA ASN A 2 -11.01 11.25 -10.88
C ASN A 2 -11.07 11.96 -12.24
N ILE A 3 -10.03 11.85 -13.07
CA ILE A 3 -9.99 12.40 -14.44
C ILE A 3 -11.21 11.96 -15.26
N ARG A 4 -11.73 10.76 -14.98
CA ARG A 4 -12.92 10.24 -15.65
C ARG A 4 -14.20 11.01 -15.34
N THR A 5 -14.36 11.54 -14.12
CA THR A 5 -15.53 12.36 -13.77
C THR A 5 -15.51 13.67 -14.56
N ILE A 6 -14.35 14.33 -14.65
CA ILE A 6 -14.18 15.56 -15.45
C ILE A 6 -14.45 15.27 -16.93
N SER A 7 -13.96 14.14 -17.45
CA SER A 7 -14.20 13.76 -18.84
C SER A 7 -15.67 13.40 -19.10
N GLY A 8 -16.38 12.84 -18.11
CA GLY A 8 -17.81 12.55 -18.19
C GLY A 8 -18.64 13.83 -18.23
N ASP A 9 -18.35 14.77 -17.32
CA ASP A 9 -19.00 16.08 -17.26
C ASP A 9 -18.84 16.88 -18.57
N LEU A 10 -17.70 16.74 -19.25
CA LEU A 10 -17.41 17.46 -20.50
C LEU A 10 -18.02 16.82 -21.76
N ASN A 11 -18.10 15.48 -21.82
CA ASN A 11 -18.43 14.78 -23.06
C ASN A 11 -19.85 14.20 -23.10
N GLY A 12 -20.61 14.22 -22.00
CA GLY A 12 -22.01 13.80 -21.96
C GLY A 12 -22.29 12.37 -22.48
N ARG A 13 -21.25 11.54 -22.60
CA ARG A 13 -21.36 10.21 -23.21
C ARG A 13 -22.08 9.29 -22.23
N SER A 14 -23.28 8.83 -22.62
CA SER A 14 -24.03 7.77 -21.96
C SER A 14 -23.16 6.51 -21.88
N ALA A 15 -22.68 6.19 -20.68
CA ALA A 15 -21.67 5.15 -20.47
C ALA A 15 -22.19 3.96 -19.66
N ASP A 16 -23.34 3.40 -20.04
CA ASP A 16 -23.68 1.98 -19.78
C ASP A 16 -22.82 1.03 -20.65
N SER A 17 -21.55 1.38 -20.81
CA SER A 17 -20.60 0.54 -21.52
C SER A 17 -20.18 -0.60 -20.60
N SER A 18 -20.23 -1.83 -21.10
CA SER A 18 -19.62 -3.01 -20.45
C SER A 18 -18.19 -2.75 -19.96
N TRP A 19 -17.48 -1.87 -20.67
CA TRP A 19 -16.15 -1.38 -20.30
C TRP A 19 -16.09 -0.66 -18.95
N CYS A 20 -17.09 0.14 -18.62
CA CYS A 20 -17.16 0.83 -17.34
C CYS A 20 -17.31 -0.16 -16.18
N ILE A 21 -18.23 -1.12 -16.32
CA ILE A 21 -18.46 -2.18 -15.32
C ILE A 21 -17.19 -3.01 -15.14
N PHE A 22 -16.56 -3.43 -16.24
CA PHE A 22 -15.28 -4.15 -16.20
C PHE A 22 -14.19 -3.35 -15.50
N SER A 23 -14.05 -2.06 -15.82
CA SER A 23 -13.07 -1.20 -15.17
C SER A 23 -13.35 -1.00 -13.68
N GLY A 24 -14.61 -0.89 -13.26
CA GLY A 24 -15.00 -0.83 -11.86
C GLY A 24 -14.66 -2.12 -11.12
N TYR A 25 -14.93 -3.26 -11.74
CA TYR A 25 -14.56 -4.58 -11.22
C TYR A 25 -13.04 -4.72 -11.05
N VAL A 26 -12.25 -4.38 -12.07
CA VAL A 26 -10.78 -4.42 -12.00
C VAL A 26 -10.26 -3.50 -10.89
N ALA A 27 -10.86 -2.34 -10.68
CA ALA A 27 -10.48 -1.44 -9.59
C ALA A 27 -10.71 -2.07 -8.20
N VAL A 28 -11.83 -2.77 -8.01
CA VAL A 28 -12.15 -3.47 -6.76
C VAL A 28 -11.19 -4.65 -6.52
N VAL A 29 -10.91 -5.43 -7.56
CA VAL A 29 -9.90 -6.50 -7.51
C VAL A 29 -8.54 -5.92 -7.11
N HIS A 30 -8.13 -4.83 -7.76
CA HIS A 30 -6.85 -4.19 -7.47
C HIS A 30 -6.77 -3.69 -6.03
N LEU A 31 -7.84 -3.06 -5.53
CA LEU A 31 -7.94 -2.63 -4.14
C LEU A 31 -7.76 -3.82 -3.18
N CYS A 32 -8.47 -4.93 -3.43
CA CYS A 32 -8.33 -6.15 -2.63
C CYS A 32 -6.91 -6.71 -2.64
N THR A 33 -6.26 -6.75 -3.81
CA THR A 33 -4.87 -7.22 -3.94
C THR A 33 -3.88 -6.29 -3.24
N MET A 34 -4.16 -4.99 -3.17
CA MET A 34 -3.30 -4.10 -2.39
C MET A 34 -3.35 -4.43 -0.90
N TYR A 35 -4.53 -4.75 -0.35
CA TYR A 35 -4.65 -5.14 1.05
C TYR A 35 -4.05 -6.52 1.34
N MET A 36 -4.28 -7.49 0.46
CA MET A 36 -3.70 -8.82 0.56
C MET A 36 -2.16 -8.80 0.42
N ALA A 37 -1.59 -7.82 -0.27
CA ALA A 37 -0.15 -7.62 -0.33
C ALA A 37 0.48 -7.41 1.07
N PHE A 38 -0.25 -6.82 2.04
CA PHE A 38 0.23 -6.72 3.43
C PHE A 38 0.32 -8.10 4.10
N VAL A 39 -0.65 -8.97 3.83
CA VAL A 39 -0.62 -10.36 4.32
C VAL A 39 0.58 -11.07 3.74
N ASN A 40 0.84 -10.92 2.44
CA ASN A 40 2.02 -11.51 1.79
C ASN A 40 3.34 -10.97 2.38
N GLN A 41 3.43 -9.66 2.64
CA GLN A 41 4.57 -9.08 3.35
C GLN A 41 4.75 -9.66 4.76
N ALA A 42 3.66 -9.86 5.50
CA ALA A 42 3.70 -10.48 6.83
C ALA A 42 4.11 -11.96 6.74
N LEU A 43 3.60 -12.70 5.75
CA LEU A 43 3.92 -14.09 5.51
C LEU A 43 5.40 -14.28 5.14
N TYR A 44 5.96 -13.40 4.30
CA TYR A 44 7.39 -13.43 3.99
C TYR A 44 8.26 -13.26 5.23
N ARG A 45 7.84 -12.40 6.17
CA ARG A 45 8.54 -12.24 7.46
C ARG A 45 8.40 -13.48 8.32
N LEU A 46 7.21 -14.07 8.38
CA LEU A 46 6.96 -15.32 9.11
C LEU A 46 7.88 -16.43 8.60
N ILE A 47 7.91 -16.63 7.28
CA ILE A 47 8.75 -17.65 6.63
C ILE A 47 10.23 -17.40 6.97
N ARG A 48 10.69 -16.17 6.84
CA ARG A 48 12.09 -15.82 7.11
C ARG A 48 12.48 -15.99 8.59
N ILE A 49 11.60 -15.65 9.53
CA ILE A 49 11.90 -15.66 10.97
C ILE A 49 11.76 -17.07 11.55
N ILE A 50 10.65 -17.75 11.26
CA ILE A 50 10.34 -19.06 11.86
C ILE A 50 11.03 -20.18 11.08
N TYR A 51 10.99 -20.13 9.75
CA TYR A 51 11.50 -21.19 8.87
C TYR A 51 12.87 -20.82 8.27
N PHE A 52 13.76 -20.26 9.10
CA PHE A 52 15.07 -19.81 8.63
C PHE A 52 15.92 -20.97 8.07
N GLN A 53 15.70 -22.19 8.56
CA GLN A 53 16.47 -23.39 8.20
C GLN A 53 16.02 -24.02 6.86
N ASN A 54 14.78 -23.80 6.44
CA ASN A 54 14.24 -24.45 5.24
C ASN A 54 14.48 -23.57 4.00
N GLN A 55 15.58 -23.83 3.28
CA GLN A 55 16.00 -23.03 2.11
C GLN A 55 14.97 -23.02 0.97
N HIS A 56 14.17 -24.08 0.80
CA HIS A 56 13.16 -24.16 -0.27
C HIS A 56 12.09 -23.08 -0.12
N LEU A 57 11.66 -22.80 1.12
CA LEU A 57 10.65 -21.77 1.42
C LEU A 57 11.19 -20.34 1.24
N GLN A 58 12.51 -20.17 1.15
CA GLN A 58 13.15 -18.87 0.91
C GLN A 58 13.56 -18.66 -0.55
N SER A 59 13.10 -19.54 -1.45
CA SER A 59 13.40 -19.42 -2.87
C SER A 59 12.74 -18.17 -3.47
N LEU A 60 13.50 -17.43 -4.29
CA LEU A 60 12.98 -16.27 -5.02
C LEU A 60 11.76 -16.64 -5.89
N LYS A 61 11.73 -17.88 -6.40
CA LYS A 61 10.61 -18.42 -7.19
C LYS A 61 9.31 -18.40 -6.38
N LEU A 62 9.34 -18.81 -5.11
CA LEU A 62 8.15 -18.79 -4.26
C LEU A 62 7.66 -17.35 -4.02
N TYR A 63 8.59 -16.41 -3.79
CA TYR A 63 8.27 -15.00 -3.60
C TYR A 63 7.71 -14.30 -4.85
N LEU A 64 8.05 -14.78 -6.05
CA LEU A 64 7.44 -14.30 -7.29
C LEU A 64 6.11 -14.99 -7.60
N LEU A 65 5.95 -16.26 -7.18
CA LEU A 65 4.74 -17.04 -7.40
C LEU A 65 3.59 -16.57 -6.49
N LEU A 66 3.88 -16.20 -5.24
CA LEU A 66 2.85 -15.88 -4.25
C LEU A 66 1.96 -14.68 -4.63
N PRO A 67 2.48 -13.54 -5.15
CA PRO A 67 1.65 -12.43 -5.62
C PRO A 67 0.80 -12.80 -6.84
N MET A 68 1.28 -13.71 -7.70
CA MET A 68 0.50 -14.18 -8.86
C MET A 68 -0.69 -15.03 -8.40
N ILE A 69 -0.46 -15.94 -7.44
CA ILE A 69 -1.53 -16.73 -6.81
C ILE A 69 -2.52 -15.81 -6.11
N GLU A 70 -2.04 -14.82 -5.36
CA GLU A 70 -2.87 -13.82 -4.68
C GLU A 70 -3.77 -13.05 -5.65
N TYR A 71 -3.22 -12.62 -6.79
CA TYR A 71 -3.96 -11.88 -7.81
C TYR A 71 -5.08 -12.74 -8.43
N ILE A 72 -4.77 -13.99 -8.80
CA ILE A 72 -5.76 -14.94 -9.33
C ILE A 72 -6.85 -15.21 -8.29
N TRP A 73 -6.45 -15.43 -7.03
CA TRP A 73 -7.36 -15.64 -5.92
C TRP A 73 -8.31 -14.46 -5.71
N ALA A 74 -7.80 -13.22 -5.79
CA ALA A 74 -8.61 -12.02 -5.69
C ALA A 74 -9.62 -11.89 -6.83
N ILE A 75 -9.23 -12.22 -8.07
CA ILE A 75 -10.17 -12.29 -9.21
C ILE A 75 -11.26 -13.32 -8.92
N CYS A 76 -10.91 -14.54 -8.51
CA CYS A 76 -11.87 -15.60 -8.21
C CYS A 76 -12.86 -15.20 -7.12
N ILE A 77 -12.40 -14.63 -6.01
CA ILE A 77 -13.27 -14.20 -4.91
C ILE A 77 -14.18 -13.05 -5.32
N MET A 78 -13.64 -12.07 -6.04
CA MET A 78 -14.41 -10.88 -6.43
C MET A 78 -15.34 -11.16 -7.59
N CYS A 79 -15.13 -12.25 -8.36
CA CYS A 79 -16.01 -12.67 -9.46
C CYS A 79 -17.48 -12.80 -9.03
N VAL A 80 -17.74 -13.14 -7.75
CA VAL A 80 -19.07 -13.20 -7.15
C VAL A 80 -19.84 -11.86 -7.23
N LEU A 81 -19.15 -10.72 -7.34
CA LEU A 81 -19.77 -9.41 -7.53
C LEU A 81 -20.49 -9.27 -8.88
N ILE A 82 -20.06 -10.00 -9.91
CA ILE A 82 -20.65 -9.94 -11.25
C ILE A 82 -22.10 -10.47 -11.26
N PRO A 83 -22.40 -11.71 -10.83
CA PRO A 83 -23.78 -12.22 -10.82
C PRO A 83 -24.70 -11.48 -9.83
N TRP A 84 -24.15 -10.75 -8.86
CA TRP A 84 -24.93 -9.94 -7.93
C TRP A 84 -25.25 -8.53 -8.44
N ASN A 85 -24.83 -8.19 -9.67
CA ASN A 85 -24.86 -6.81 -10.16
C ASN A 85 -24.27 -5.84 -9.14
N GLY A 86 -23.19 -6.28 -8.47
CA GLY A 86 -22.56 -5.55 -7.38
C GLY A 86 -21.91 -4.27 -7.85
N VAL A 87 -21.48 -4.21 -9.12
CA VAL A 87 -20.88 -3.03 -9.74
C VAL A 87 -21.91 -2.37 -10.66
N VAL A 88 -22.30 -1.13 -10.35
CA VAL A 88 -23.32 -0.37 -11.07
C VAL A 88 -22.72 0.95 -11.57
N TYR A 89 -23.24 1.44 -12.69
CA TYR A 89 -22.91 2.75 -13.22
C TYR A 89 -23.66 3.85 -12.45
N PHE A 90 -22.93 4.82 -11.91
CA PHE A 90 -23.53 5.96 -11.22
C PHE A 90 -23.68 7.13 -12.19
N ASN A 91 -24.92 7.38 -12.64
CA ASN A 91 -25.24 8.44 -13.61
C ASN A 91 -24.76 9.84 -13.17
N ASN A 92 -24.82 10.13 -11.87
CA ASN A 92 -24.45 11.44 -11.32
C ASN A 92 -22.94 11.72 -11.31
N ASP A 93 -22.11 10.68 -11.39
CA ASP A 93 -20.66 10.81 -11.23
C ASP A 93 -19.84 10.19 -12.38
N TYR A 94 -20.51 9.61 -13.38
CA TYR A 94 -19.93 9.03 -14.58
C TYR A 94 -18.85 7.96 -14.31
N PHE A 95 -18.98 7.18 -13.24
CA PHE A 95 -18.09 6.05 -12.93
C PHE A 95 -18.86 4.80 -12.52
N CYS A 96 -18.23 3.64 -12.68
CA CYS A 96 -18.76 2.37 -12.21
C CYS A 96 -18.05 1.94 -10.93
N TYR A 97 -18.82 1.60 -9.91
CA TYR A 97 -18.28 1.12 -8.64
C TYR A 97 -19.27 0.20 -7.92
N VAL A 98 -18.84 -0.37 -6.80
CA VAL A 98 -19.71 -1.21 -5.97
C VAL A 98 -20.90 -0.39 -5.50
N SER A 99 -22.11 -0.84 -5.83
CA SER A 99 -23.34 -0.18 -5.44
C SER A 99 -23.61 -0.34 -3.96
N PHE A 100 -23.91 0.78 -3.29
CA PHE A 100 -24.35 0.77 -1.89
C PHE A 100 -25.76 0.16 -1.72
N ALA A 101 -26.52 -0.02 -2.80
CA ALA A 101 -27.83 -0.68 -2.76
C ALA A 101 -27.72 -2.19 -2.49
N SER A 102 -26.62 -2.83 -2.88
CA SER A 102 -26.44 -4.27 -2.70
C SER A 102 -25.68 -4.56 -1.41
N LEU A 103 -26.43 -4.68 -0.30
CA LEU A 103 -25.87 -4.98 1.02
C LEU A 103 -24.94 -6.22 0.99
N ARG A 104 -25.29 -7.22 0.19
CA ARG A 104 -24.50 -8.45 0.01
C ARG A 104 -23.12 -8.16 -0.59
N ALA A 105 -23.07 -7.33 -1.64
CA ALA A 105 -21.82 -6.93 -2.29
C ALA A 105 -20.92 -6.12 -1.33
N ILE A 106 -21.51 -5.22 -0.54
CA ILE A 106 -20.78 -4.43 0.46
C ILE A 106 -20.20 -5.32 1.54
N ILE A 107 -21.01 -6.20 2.15
CA ILE A 107 -20.54 -7.07 3.24
C ILE A 107 -19.43 -8.00 2.72
N TRP A 108 -19.62 -8.57 1.53
CA TRP A 108 -18.62 -9.43 0.90
C TRP A 108 -17.31 -8.68 0.62
N GLY A 109 -17.42 -7.50 -0.01
CA GLY A 109 -16.29 -6.63 -0.30
C GLY A 109 -15.57 -6.19 0.97
N ALA A 110 -16.29 -5.74 1.99
CA ALA A 110 -15.73 -5.34 3.27
C ALA A 110 -15.01 -6.49 3.98
N PHE A 111 -15.61 -7.69 3.96
CA PHE A 111 -15.03 -8.87 4.56
C PHE A 111 -13.71 -9.25 3.88
N PHE A 112 -13.71 -9.44 2.56
CA PHE A 112 -12.53 -9.93 1.85
C PHE A 112 -11.47 -8.86 1.56
N ALA A 113 -11.87 -7.60 1.35
CA ALA A 113 -10.91 -6.53 1.09
C ALA A 113 -10.30 -5.94 2.37
N TYR A 114 -10.99 -6.02 3.52
CA TYR A 114 -10.52 -5.38 4.76
C TYR A 114 -10.37 -6.35 5.94
N LEU A 115 -11.46 -6.99 6.35
CA LEU A 115 -11.47 -7.76 7.60
C LEU A 115 -10.57 -8.99 7.52
N PHE A 116 -10.66 -9.75 6.42
CA PHE A 116 -9.88 -10.96 6.21
C PHE A 116 -8.36 -10.67 6.16
N PRO A 117 -7.85 -9.74 5.31
CA PRO A 117 -6.44 -9.38 5.31
C PRO A 117 -5.93 -8.89 6.68
N PHE A 118 -6.77 -8.13 7.40
CA PHE A 118 -6.44 -7.66 8.74
C PHE A 118 -6.28 -8.81 9.74
N LEU A 119 -7.26 -9.71 9.83
CA LEU A 119 -7.22 -10.85 10.74
C LEU A 119 -6.05 -11.79 10.40
N CYS A 120 -5.83 -12.09 9.12
CA CYS A 120 -4.69 -12.90 8.68
C CYS A 120 -3.36 -12.26 9.09
N SER A 121 -3.20 -10.94 8.86
CA SER A 121 -1.99 -10.22 9.26
C SER A 121 -1.79 -10.25 10.78
N LEU A 122 -2.85 -10.00 11.55
CA LEU A 122 -2.83 -10.04 13.02
C LEU A 122 -2.40 -11.42 13.54
N MET A 123 -2.98 -12.49 13.00
CA MET A 123 -2.64 -13.87 13.37
C MET A 123 -1.16 -14.19 13.08
N ILE A 124 -0.67 -13.81 11.89
CA ILE A 124 0.74 -13.98 11.53
C ILE A 124 1.64 -13.24 12.53
N TYR A 125 1.30 -12.02 12.90
CA TYR A 125 2.11 -11.23 13.84
C TYR A 125 2.06 -11.74 15.28
N ILE A 126 0.91 -12.22 15.75
CA ILE A 126 0.81 -12.89 17.05
C ILE A 126 1.76 -14.10 17.07
N ARG A 127 1.76 -14.91 16.01
CA ARG A 127 2.67 -16.07 15.89
C ARG A 127 4.15 -15.66 15.90
N ILE A 128 4.52 -14.64 15.14
CA ILE A 128 5.91 -14.11 15.14
C ILE A 128 6.29 -13.64 16.54
N THR A 129 5.42 -12.88 17.21
CA THR A 129 5.69 -12.33 18.55
C THR A 129 5.86 -13.43 19.59
N ILE A 130 4.98 -14.43 19.59
CA ILE A 130 5.07 -15.58 20.50
C ILE A 130 6.39 -16.33 20.27
N PHE A 131 6.74 -16.61 19.01
CA PHE A 131 7.98 -17.31 18.65
C PHE A 131 9.23 -16.54 19.13
N ILE A 132 9.27 -15.23 18.87
CA ILE A 132 10.40 -14.40 19.30
C ILE A 132 10.50 -14.39 20.82
N ARG A 133 9.39 -14.16 21.54
CA ARG A 133 9.39 -14.09 23.01
C ARG A 133 9.89 -15.38 23.63
N HIS A 134 9.56 -16.53 23.04
CA HIS A 134 10.02 -17.83 23.53
C HIS A 134 11.53 -18.06 23.28
N HIS A 135 12.07 -17.60 22.16
CA HIS A 135 13.47 -17.84 21.77
C HIS A 135 14.45 -16.70 22.14
N THR A 136 13.98 -15.56 22.65
CA THR A 136 14.80 -14.34 22.88
C THR A 136 16.00 -14.59 23.79
N ASN A 137 15.88 -15.48 24.78
CA ASN A 137 16.95 -15.73 25.75
C ASN A 137 18.17 -16.46 25.15
N ASN A 138 18.00 -17.16 24.03
CA ASN A 138 19.04 -17.98 23.41
C ASN A 138 19.55 -17.39 22.07
N LEU A 139 19.05 -16.21 21.68
CA LEU A 139 19.38 -15.60 20.39
C LEU A 139 20.63 -14.71 20.48
N PRO A 140 21.62 -14.87 19.58
CA PRO A 140 22.81 -14.04 19.57
C PRO A 140 22.47 -12.57 19.25
N LEU A 141 23.18 -11.64 19.90
CA LEU A 141 23.02 -10.17 19.79
C LEU A 141 22.84 -9.60 18.35
N PRO A 142 23.57 -10.05 17.31
CA PRO A 142 23.37 -9.53 15.95
C PRO A 142 22.00 -9.89 15.36
N ILE A 143 21.42 -11.03 15.76
CA ILE A 143 20.08 -11.45 15.33
C ILE A 143 19.03 -10.61 16.05
N LYS A 144 19.23 -10.34 17.35
CA LYS A 144 18.38 -9.44 18.15
C LYS A 144 18.25 -8.03 17.53
N ARG A 145 19.37 -7.41 17.12
CA ARG A 145 19.33 -6.10 16.43
C ARG A 145 18.57 -6.11 15.11
N ARG A 146 18.64 -7.20 14.33
CA ARG A 146 17.84 -7.34 13.10
C ARG A 146 16.35 -7.45 13.43
N HIS A 147 16.01 -8.16 14.50
CA HIS A 147 14.63 -8.28 14.98
C HIS A 147 14.05 -6.95 15.44
N ASP A 148 14.78 -6.13 16.20
CA ASP A 148 14.28 -4.83 16.66
C ASP A 148 13.90 -3.92 15.48
N ARG A 149 14.70 -3.95 14.41
CA ARG A 149 14.40 -3.23 13.16
C ARG A 149 13.15 -3.79 12.48
N ASP A 150 13.04 -5.11 12.38
CA ASP A 150 11.91 -5.75 11.72
C ASP A 150 10.61 -5.52 12.51
N PHE A 151 10.68 -5.50 13.85
CA PHE A 151 9.58 -5.15 14.75
C PHE A 151 9.12 -3.71 14.56
N LEU A 152 10.03 -2.74 14.45
CA LEU A 152 9.68 -1.34 14.18
C LEU A 152 8.93 -1.23 12.85
N VAL A 153 9.35 -1.98 11.82
CA VAL A 153 8.63 -2.02 10.56
C VAL A 153 7.24 -2.63 10.72
N VAL A 154 7.09 -3.70 11.51
CA VAL A 154 5.78 -4.31 11.81
C VAL A 154 4.86 -3.32 12.52
N GLN A 155 5.36 -2.63 13.55
CA GLN A 155 4.60 -1.63 14.27
C GLN A 155 4.08 -0.54 13.34
N ARG A 156 4.89 -0.11 12.36
CA ARG A 156 4.45 0.81 11.31
C ARG A 156 3.34 0.23 10.44
N ILE A 157 3.47 -1.02 9.97
CA ILE A 157 2.43 -1.66 9.16
C ILE A 157 1.11 -1.77 9.95
N LEU A 158 1.16 -2.23 11.20
CA LEU A 158 -0.02 -2.29 12.05
C LEU A 158 -0.62 -0.91 12.29
N LEU A 159 0.19 0.12 12.52
CA LEU A 159 -0.28 1.49 12.66
C LEU A 159 -0.99 1.95 11.38
N ILE A 160 -0.42 1.69 10.20
CA ILE A 160 -1.07 2.04 8.93
C ILE A 160 -2.38 1.29 8.77
N VAL A 161 -2.41 -0.02 8.99
CA VAL A 161 -3.63 -0.82 8.83
C VAL A 161 -4.72 -0.36 9.82
N SER A 162 -4.35 -0.07 11.07
CA SER A 162 -5.26 0.53 12.06
C SER A 162 -5.75 1.91 11.62
N LEU A 163 -4.86 2.74 11.06
CA LEU A 163 -5.23 4.04 10.50
C LEU A 163 -6.22 3.87 9.34
N LEU A 164 -6.00 2.88 8.47
CA LEU A 164 -6.91 2.54 7.37
C LEU A 164 -8.29 2.09 7.87
N LEU A 165 -8.35 1.32 8.96
CA LEU A 165 -9.61 0.93 9.59
C LEU A 165 -10.35 2.15 10.14
N ILE A 166 -9.65 3.06 10.81
CA ILE A 166 -10.23 4.32 11.31
C ILE A 166 -10.74 5.18 10.15
N LEU A 167 -9.96 5.28 9.06
CA LEU A 167 -10.37 5.98 7.84
C LEU A 167 -11.56 5.32 7.14
N GLY A 168 -11.83 4.04 7.38
CA GLY A 168 -13.01 3.33 6.89
C GLY A 168 -14.28 3.58 7.71
N ILE A 169 -14.17 4.09 8.95
CA ILE A 169 -15.34 4.36 9.82
C ILE A 169 -16.33 5.33 9.16
N PRO A 170 -15.92 6.46 8.55
CA PRO A 170 -16.83 7.33 7.81
C PRO A 170 -17.63 6.59 6.74
N SER A 171 -17.01 5.65 6.01
CA SER A 171 -17.71 4.84 5.00
C SER A 171 -18.78 3.95 5.63
N ILE A 172 -18.51 3.35 6.79
CA ILE A 172 -19.50 2.57 7.54
C ILE A 172 -20.66 3.46 7.98
N PHE A 173 -20.37 4.66 8.48
CA PHE A 173 -21.39 5.63 8.87
C PHE A 173 -22.32 6.00 7.69
N PHE A 174 -21.75 6.23 6.51
CA PHE A 174 -22.52 6.50 5.30
C PHE A 174 -23.39 5.31 4.87
N ILE A 175 -22.88 4.08 4.98
CA ILE A 175 -23.66 2.85 4.70
C ILE A 175 -24.84 2.74 5.67
N ILE A 176 -24.61 2.97 6.97
CA ILE A 176 -25.69 2.94 7.98
C ILE A 176 -26.74 4.01 7.66
N ARG A 177 -26.31 5.24 7.35
CA ARG A 177 -27.22 6.32 6.97
C ARG A 177 -28.03 5.97 5.72
N PHE A 178 -27.40 5.35 4.72
CA PHE A 178 -28.10 4.88 3.53
C PHE A 178 -29.15 3.81 3.86
N ILE A 179 -28.83 2.84 4.73
CA ILE A 179 -29.79 1.81 5.17
C ILE A 179 -31.00 2.42 5.90
N ILE A 180 -30.80 3.49 6.67
CA ILE A 180 -31.88 4.15 7.43
C ILE A 180 -32.75 5.03 6.52
N THR A 181 -32.13 5.85 5.67
CA THR A 181 -32.85 6.86 4.87
C THR A 181 -33.36 6.32 3.53
N GLY A 182 -32.72 5.31 2.97
CA GLY A 182 -33.01 4.81 1.61
C GLY A 182 -32.46 5.68 0.47
N ASP A 183 -31.98 6.90 0.77
CA ASP A 183 -31.50 7.85 -0.24
C ASP A 183 -29.97 7.86 -0.37
N ASP A 184 -29.47 7.69 -1.59
CA ASP A 184 -28.06 7.84 -1.96
C ASP A 184 -27.74 9.30 -2.34
N HIS A 185 -27.30 10.08 -1.35
CA HIS A 185 -26.84 11.43 -1.66
C HIS A 185 -25.56 11.37 -2.52
N PRO A 186 -25.46 12.05 -3.68
CA PRO A 186 -24.31 11.92 -4.61
C PRO A 186 -22.97 12.30 -3.98
N LEU A 187 -22.99 13.25 -3.02
CA LEU A 187 -21.80 13.63 -2.24
C LEU A 187 -21.21 12.49 -1.40
N THR A 188 -22.03 11.53 -0.98
CA THR A 188 -21.61 10.39 -0.14
C THR A 188 -20.51 9.59 -0.84
N ASN A 189 -20.70 9.30 -2.12
CA ASN A 189 -19.75 8.53 -2.91
C ASN A 189 -18.41 9.29 -3.02
N ARG A 190 -18.47 10.59 -3.32
CA ARG A 190 -17.26 11.43 -3.46
C ARG A 190 -16.47 11.52 -2.17
N ILE A 191 -17.16 11.69 -1.03
CA ILE A 191 -16.53 11.76 0.29
C ILE A 191 -15.94 10.40 0.68
N ALA A 192 -16.62 9.28 0.37
CA ALA A 192 -16.13 7.94 0.67
C ALA A 192 -14.80 7.59 -0.04
N TRP A 193 -14.50 8.22 -1.18
CA TRP A 193 -13.22 8.04 -1.90
C TRP A 193 -12.05 8.80 -1.30
N PHE A 194 -12.28 9.88 -0.54
CA PHE A 194 -11.20 10.64 0.09
C PHE A 194 -10.33 9.80 1.02
N PRO A 195 -10.91 9.02 1.95
CA PRO A 195 -10.13 8.14 2.82
C PRO A 195 -9.29 7.12 2.04
N VAL A 196 -9.82 6.58 0.95
CA VAL A 196 -9.09 5.64 0.07
C VAL A 196 -7.91 6.34 -0.62
N GLY A 197 -8.10 7.57 -1.09
CA GLY A 197 -6.99 8.35 -1.68
C GLY A 197 -5.89 8.69 -0.67
N ILE A 198 -6.28 9.06 0.55
CA ILE A 198 -5.35 9.37 1.65
C ILE A 198 -4.59 8.11 2.06
N SER A 199 -5.28 6.96 2.16
CA SER A 199 -4.63 5.70 2.54
C SER A 199 -3.63 5.23 1.49
N MET A 200 -3.97 5.31 0.20
CA MET A 200 -3.08 4.99 -0.92
C MET A 200 -1.82 5.86 -0.93
N SER A 201 -2.00 7.16 -0.69
CA SER A 201 -0.89 8.12 -0.60
C SER A 201 -0.01 7.84 0.62
N GLY A 202 -0.63 7.61 1.79
CA GLY A 202 0.06 7.28 3.03
C GLY A 202 0.84 5.96 2.93
N LEU A 203 0.29 4.98 2.23
CA LEU A 203 0.96 3.71 1.95
C LEU A 203 2.18 3.89 1.05
N SER A 204 2.04 4.65 -0.02
CA SER A 204 3.14 4.96 -0.94
C SER A 204 4.30 5.65 -0.21
N VAL A 205 3.97 6.65 0.62
CA VAL A 205 4.96 7.35 1.46
C VAL A 205 5.61 6.39 2.45
N THR A 206 4.81 5.57 3.12
CA THR A 206 5.35 4.66 4.14
C THR A 206 6.24 3.57 3.55
N LEU A 207 5.92 3.06 2.35
CA LEU A 207 6.78 2.13 1.63
C LEU A 207 8.16 2.73 1.35
N VAL A 208 8.21 4.01 0.92
CA VAL A 208 9.47 4.73 0.70
C VAL A 208 10.30 4.84 1.98
N PHE A 209 9.67 5.14 3.12
CA PHE A 209 10.38 5.24 4.41
C PHE A 209 10.73 3.90 5.04
N THR A 210 10.03 2.84 4.66
CA THR A 210 10.20 1.50 5.22
C THR A 210 11.30 0.72 4.52
N ILE A 211 11.46 0.88 3.20
CA ILE A 211 12.46 0.18 2.42
C ILE A 211 13.78 0.98 2.47
N PRO A 212 14.82 0.49 3.19
CA PRO A 212 16.07 1.25 3.38
C PRO A 212 16.79 1.54 2.07
N GLN A 213 16.70 0.63 1.09
CA GLN A 213 17.25 0.82 -0.25
C GLN A 213 16.58 2.00 -0.95
N LEU A 214 15.24 2.06 -0.91
CA LEU A 214 14.46 3.14 -1.53
C LEU A 214 14.73 4.48 -0.84
N LYS A 215 14.78 4.48 0.50
CA LYS A 215 15.20 5.66 1.28
C LYS A 215 16.58 6.16 0.82
N SER A 216 17.55 5.27 0.62
CA SER A 216 18.89 5.66 0.18
C SER A 216 18.90 6.30 -1.22
N ILE A 217 18.08 5.79 -2.14
CA ILE A 217 17.94 6.33 -3.50
C ILE A 217 17.25 7.70 -3.45
N VAL A 218 16.15 7.83 -2.69
CA VAL A 218 15.42 9.10 -2.56
C VAL A 218 16.30 10.18 -1.92
N VAL A 219 17.05 9.84 -0.86
CA VAL A 219 17.98 10.78 -0.23
C VAL A 219 19.09 11.20 -1.22
N LYS A 220 19.62 10.28 -2.02
CA LYS A 220 20.61 10.60 -3.06
C LYS A 220 20.05 11.53 -4.12
N LEU A 221 18.84 11.26 -4.64
CA LEU A 221 18.17 12.12 -5.62
C LEU A 221 17.90 13.51 -5.04
N PHE A 222 17.45 13.58 -3.78
CA PHE A 222 17.20 14.85 -3.11
C PHE A 222 18.49 15.66 -2.87
N GLN A 223 19.60 14.98 -2.55
CA GLN A 223 20.91 15.60 -2.40
C GLN A 223 21.50 16.07 -3.75
N GLN A 224 21.26 15.34 -4.85
CA GLN A 224 21.68 15.74 -6.19
C GLN A 224 20.92 16.96 -6.71
N ASN A 225 19.64 17.10 -6.36
CA ASN A 225 18.83 18.27 -6.73
C ASN A 225 19.08 19.50 -5.85
N ARG A 226 19.83 19.37 -4.75
CA ARG A 226 20.43 20.54 -4.09
C ARG A 226 21.64 21.00 -4.92
N VAL A 227 21.39 21.87 -5.88
CA VAL A 227 22.41 22.66 -6.57
C VAL A 227 23.35 23.21 -5.50
N LYS A 228 24.59 22.73 -5.46
CA LYS A 228 25.62 23.33 -4.61
C LYS A 228 25.75 24.78 -5.08
N PRO A 229 25.58 25.78 -4.21
CA PRO A 229 25.87 27.16 -4.61
C PRO A 229 27.30 27.16 -5.14
N ALA A 230 27.50 27.69 -6.34
CA ALA A 230 28.82 27.86 -6.92
C ALA A 230 29.60 28.77 -5.97
N THR A 231 30.38 28.18 -5.07
CA THR A 231 31.40 28.89 -4.33
C THR A 231 32.34 29.42 -5.39
N LEU A 232 32.28 30.74 -5.62
CA LEU A 232 33.25 31.50 -6.39
C LEU A 232 34.64 30.99 -5.99
N ALA A 233 35.29 30.28 -6.91
CA ALA A 233 36.66 29.84 -6.74
C ALA A 233 37.52 31.11 -6.66
N THR A 234 37.91 31.49 -5.46
CA THR A 234 39.01 32.42 -5.23
C THR A 234 40.27 31.79 -5.85
N VAL A 235 40.68 32.36 -6.98
CA VAL A 235 41.89 32.02 -7.71
C VAL A 235 43.10 32.11 -6.75
N PRO A 236 43.83 31.02 -6.50
CA PRO A 236 45.06 31.10 -5.71
C PRO A 236 46.16 31.64 -6.62
N THR A 237 46.51 32.92 -6.44
CA THR A 237 47.73 33.54 -6.98
C THR A 237 48.94 32.87 -6.34
N ARG A 238 49.44 31.80 -6.97
CA ARG A 238 50.68 31.13 -6.58
C ARG A 238 51.83 31.69 -7.44
N ILE A 239 52.42 32.80 -7.00
CA ILE A 239 53.71 33.25 -7.50
C ILE A 239 54.77 32.35 -6.86
N GLN A 240 55.34 31.42 -7.65
CA GLN A 240 56.52 30.68 -7.26
C GLN A 240 57.77 31.51 -7.58
N MET A 241 58.49 31.97 -6.55
CA MET A 241 59.90 32.33 -6.69
C MET A 241 60.74 31.08 -6.43
N LYS A 242 61.46 30.64 -7.48
CA LYS A 242 62.49 29.60 -7.47
C LYS A 242 63.66 30.06 -6.60
N SER A 243 63.98 29.29 -5.56
CA SER A 243 65.23 29.42 -4.80
C SER A 243 66.40 28.86 -5.61
N VAL A 244 67.45 29.65 -5.73
CA VAL A 244 68.72 29.34 -6.39
C VAL A 244 69.53 28.37 -5.53
N CYS A 245 70.00 27.29 -6.14
CA CYS A 245 71.01 26.37 -5.60
C CYS A 245 72.39 27.04 -5.69
N GLY A 246 73.17 26.96 -4.62
CA GLY A 246 74.59 27.31 -4.61
C GLY A 246 75.27 26.59 -3.45
N THR A 247 75.71 25.36 -3.73
CA THR A 247 76.67 24.57 -2.96
C THR A 247 78.06 25.16 -3.11
N ASP A 248 78.75 25.38 -1.99
CA ASP A 248 80.20 25.20 -1.81
C ASP A 248 80.41 24.62 -0.41
#